data_AF-A0A5R9LIN3-F1
#
_entry.id   AF-A0A5R9LIN3-F1
#
_cell.length_a   1.000
_cell.length_b   1.000
_cell.length_c   1.000
_cell.angle_alpha   90.00
_cell.angle_beta   90.00
_cell.angle_gamma   90.00
#
_symmetry.space_group_name_H-M   'P 1'
#
loop_
_entity.id
_entity.type
_entity.pdbx_description
1 polymer ?
#
loop_
_entity_poly.entity_id
_entity_poly.type
_entity_poly.pdbx_seq_one_letter_code
_entity_poly.pdbx_strand_id
1 'polypeptide(L)'
;MFRRFTFNACFCLVALACHSAYADSQRLQAVKTFADNVLDKAGDKYHGATPSPLLASGVDPRTGKQMEWIFPDGRTAVLSNFSAQQNLMRVLVGLSNLTGDDKYQKRAEETVRYYFNHYQDKSGLLIWGGHRFVDLKTLQPEGPSEKEQVHELKNAYPWYELMFAVDKPATVRFIHGFWNAHVYDWKVLETSRHGQYGKTPGKLWANDFTQQPPFFATKGLSFLNAGNDLIYSASLLYKYNNETGALVWAKRLAQQYVLPRDPKTGLGVYQFTQPLKRAQTTDDSDTNSKYGDRAQRQFGPEFGTDALEGNMLLKGRTSTIYSENALMQLALAKSLGPDGQDIKKWTLDGLKAFARYAYDPSNNTFRPLLANGTDLSNYRLPRDGYYGKKGTVLKPYPAGSDFLLSYARAYTLEQDNELWKVARGIAKGQGLGDIGEPNGKKSQMNLETSNSDAYAIFALIDLWQATKQQAYLDVAQKVADNILATHRLNGFFVKDQHVQYASIDNIDPYALLALEATLQNKADAVAPFLNGSGFTEGAYRLPDGSVRVSTRDNELFALKTGEQLKPNGKK
;
A
#
# COMPACT_ATOMS: atom_id res chain seq x y z
N MET A 1 15.07 14.03 -69.96
CA MET A 1 14.77 13.02 -68.92
C MET A 1 15.42 13.50 -67.63
N PHE A 2 14.70 14.18 -66.72
CA PHE A 2 14.09 13.61 -65.49
C PHE A 2 15.11 12.74 -64.71
N ARG A 3 15.51 13.00 -63.45
CA ARG A 3 14.73 13.39 -62.26
C ARG A 3 15.65 13.90 -61.13
N ARG A 4 15.10 14.80 -60.30
CA ARG A 4 15.55 15.15 -58.94
C ARG A 4 15.42 13.94 -57.99
N PHE A 5 16.32 13.85 -57.00
CA PHE A 5 15.99 13.37 -55.64
C PHE A 5 16.93 14.05 -54.63
N THR A 6 16.41 15.04 -53.92
CA THR A 6 16.93 15.53 -52.63
C THR A 6 15.76 15.48 -51.66
N PHE A 7 15.73 14.47 -50.80
CA PHE A 7 14.91 14.47 -49.57
C PHE A 7 15.46 13.39 -48.64
N ASN A 8 16.12 13.81 -47.55
CA ASN A 8 16.18 13.12 -46.26
C ASN A 8 17.00 13.97 -45.27
N ALA A 9 16.38 15.03 -44.75
CA ALA A 9 16.95 15.81 -43.64
C ALA A 9 15.86 16.35 -42.70
N CYS A 10 14.69 15.70 -42.61
CA CYS A 10 13.56 16.18 -41.79
C CYS A 10 13.09 15.21 -40.69
N PHE A 11 13.64 13.99 -40.59
CA PHE A 11 13.18 13.01 -39.59
C PHE A 11 13.96 13.01 -38.26
N CYS A 12 15.18 13.57 -38.20
CA CYS A 12 15.96 13.63 -36.94
C CYS A 12 15.64 14.84 -36.06
N LEU A 13 15.13 15.95 -36.62
CA LEU A 13 14.86 17.18 -35.85
C LEU A 13 13.55 17.13 -35.06
N VAL A 14 12.53 16.41 -35.55
CA VAL A 14 11.23 16.28 -34.85
C VAL A 14 11.34 15.36 -33.63
N ALA A 15 12.16 14.30 -33.69
CA ALA A 15 12.38 13.40 -32.56
C ALA A 15 13.14 14.09 -31.41
N LEU A 16 14.14 14.94 -31.70
CA LEU A 16 14.86 15.69 -30.66
C LEU A 16 14.01 16.80 -30.03
N ALA A 17 13.19 17.52 -30.81
CA ALA A 17 12.35 18.60 -30.31
C ALA A 17 11.18 18.08 -29.42
N CYS A 18 10.63 16.90 -29.73
CA CYS A 18 9.65 16.25 -28.86
C CYS A 18 10.30 15.74 -27.57
N HIS A 19 11.51 15.17 -27.61
CA HIS A 19 12.20 14.70 -26.40
C HIS A 19 12.54 15.85 -25.45
N SER A 20 12.92 17.03 -25.96
CA SER A 20 13.24 18.19 -25.12
C SER A 20 12.00 18.82 -24.48
N ALA A 21 10.86 18.87 -25.18
CA ALA A 21 9.63 19.48 -24.64
C ALA A 21 9.04 18.70 -23.45
N TYR A 22 9.22 17.37 -23.41
CA TYR A 22 8.78 16.53 -22.28
C TYR A 22 9.80 16.45 -21.14
N ALA A 23 11.10 16.55 -21.44
CA ALA A 23 12.15 16.61 -20.41
C ALA A 23 12.02 17.85 -19.50
N ASP A 24 11.42 18.93 -19.99
CA ASP A 24 11.20 20.18 -19.26
C ASP A 24 9.75 20.39 -18.80
N SER A 25 8.94 19.32 -18.71
CA SER A 25 7.56 19.44 -18.28
C SER A 25 7.46 19.98 -16.84
N GLN A 26 6.47 20.83 -16.56
CA GLN A 26 6.25 21.38 -15.22
C GLN A 26 6.07 20.27 -14.16
N ARG A 27 5.51 19.12 -14.55
CA ARG A 27 5.37 17.93 -13.70
C ARG A 27 6.73 17.35 -13.34
N LEU A 28 7.58 17.09 -14.34
CA LEU A 28 8.90 16.50 -14.11
C LEU A 28 9.78 17.44 -13.28
N GLN A 29 9.74 18.74 -13.56
CA GLN A 29 10.42 19.75 -12.76
C GLN A 29 9.91 19.81 -11.31
N ALA A 30 8.60 19.70 -11.08
CA ALA A 30 8.04 19.67 -9.73
C ALA A 30 8.50 18.44 -8.94
N VAL A 31 8.55 17.26 -9.58
CA VAL A 31 9.06 16.04 -8.94
C VAL A 31 10.56 16.14 -8.67
N LYS A 32 11.33 16.74 -9.60
CA LYS A 32 12.74 17.01 -9.40
C LYS A 32 12.98 17.92 -8.19
N THR A 33 12.24 19.03 -8.11
CA THR A 33 12.29 19.95 -6.96
C THR A 33 11.91 19.25 -5.66
N PHE A 34 10.87 18.40 -5.67
CA PHE A 34 10.52 17.57 -4.51
C PHE A 34 11.66 16.66 -4.08
N ALA A 35 12.25 15.90 -5.01
CA ALA A 35 13.35 14.99 -4.71
C ALA A 35 14.57 15.74 -4.15
N ASP A 36 14.99 16.84 -4.79
CA ASP A 36 16.08 17.68 -4.31
C ASP A 36 15.82 18.21 -2.88
N ASN A 37 14.59 18.68 -2.60
CA ASN A 37 14.20 19.15 -1.26
C ASN A 37 14.13 18.05 -0.21
N VAL A 38 13.67 16.85 -0.57
CA VAL A 38 13.68 15.70 0.34
C VAL A 38 15.11 15.32 0.69
N LEU A 39 15.99 15.19 -0.30
CA LEU A 39 17.39 14.81 -0.06
C LEU A 39 18.14 15.84 0.78
N ASP A 40 17.81 17.12 0.64
CA ASP A 40 18.33 18.15 1.53
C ASP A 40 17.67 18.11 2.91
N LYS A 41 16.36 18.38 3.00
CA LYS A 41 15.71 18.69 4.29
C LYS A 41 15.41 17.46 5.15
N ALA A 42 15.17 16.30 4.54
CA ALA A 42 14.99 15.04 5.26
C ALA A 42 16.33 14.33 5.52
N GLY A 43 17.43 14.74 4.87
CA GLY A 43 18.75 14.16 5.06
C GLY A 43 19.27 14.26 6.50
N ASP A 44 20.17 13.36 6.85
CA ASP A 44 20.87 13.38 8.14
C ASP A 44 21.62 14.72 8.37
N LYS A 45 21.21 15.44 9.42
CA LYS A 45 21.82 16.72 9.84
C LYS A 45 22.59 16.59 11.16
N TYR A 46 22.77 15.38 11.68
CA TYR A 46 23.23 15.14 13.04
C TYR A 46 24.68 14.64 13.12
N HIS A 47 25.25 14.21 11.98
CA HIS A 47 26.57 13.58 11.92
C HIS A 47 27.61 14.38 11.12
N GLY A 48 27.49 15.71 11.10
CA GLY A 48 28.50 16.63 10.59
C GLY A 48 28.95 16.32 9.15
N ALA A 49 30.26 16.14 8.95
CA ALA A 49 30.85 15.88 7.63
C ALA A 49 30.64 14.45 7.10
N THR A 50 30.08 13.55 7.91
CA THR A 50 29.83 12.14 7.54
C THR A 50 28.36 11.78 7.78
N PRO A 51 27.40 12.45 7.11
CA PRO A 51 25.99 12.12 7.25
C PRO A 51 25.70 10.72 6.71
N SER A 52 24.82 9.98 7.39
CA SER A 52 24.26 8.75 6.84
C SER A 52 23.39 9.04 5.59
N PRO A 53 23.18 8.06 4.70
CA PRO A 53 22.28 8.23 3.56
C PRO A 53 20.79 8.15 3.95
N LEU A 54 20.47 7.97 5.24
CA LEU A 54 19.10 7.85 5.71
C LEU A 54 18.32 9.17 5.58
N LEU A 55 17.00 9.07 5.69
CA LEU A 55 16.08 10.19 5.56
C LEU A 55 15.03 10.16 6.67
N ALA A 56 14.66 11.32 7.20
CA ALA A 56 13.51 11.46 8.07
C ALA A 56 12.21 11.22 7.29
N SER A 57 11.27 10.48 7.88
CA SER A 57 10.01 10.07 7.22
C SER A 57 9.04 11.24 7.01
N GLY A 58 9.18 12.30 7.82
CA GLY A 58 8.37 13.51 7.71
C GLY A 58 9.19 14.77 7.96
N VAL A 59 8.82 15.85 7.27
CA VAL A 59 9.47 17.16 7.35
C VAL A 59 8.39 18.24 7.39
N ASP A 60 8.50 19.21 8.30
CA ASP A 60 7.71 20.43 8.19
C ASP A 60 8.22 21.23 6.99
N PRO A 61 7.44 21.35 5.90
CA PRO A 61 7.93 21.93 4.66
C PRO A 61 8.27 23.43 4.80
N ARG A 62 7.74 24.10 5.84
CA ARG A 62 7.96 25.53 6.09
C ARG A 62 9.30 25.81 6.73
N THR A 63 9.71 24.94 7.67
CA THR A 63 10.88 25.15 8.53
C THR A 63 12.02 24.20 8.23
N GLY A 64 11.76 23.06 7.60
CA GLY A 64 12.70 21.94 7.49
C GLY A 64 12.81 21.09 8.75
N LYS A 65 11.99 21.35 9.79
CA LYS A 65 12.01 20.54 11.02
C LYS A 65 11.61 19.10 10.71
N GLN A 66 12.47 18.15 11.07
CA GLN A 66 12.19 16.72 10.89
C GLN A 66 11.20 16.22 11.95
N MET A 67 10.33 15.29 11.55
CA MET A 67 9.29 14.72 12.42
C MET A 67 9.90 13.80 13.47
N GLU A 68 9.44 13.93 14.72
CA GLU A 68 9.98 13.21 15.87
C GLU A 68 8.92 12.31 16.52
N TRP A 69 9.38 11.16 17.01
CA TRP A 69 8.66 10.34 17.97
C TRP A 69 9.05 10.75 19.40
N ILE A 70 8.07 10.90 20.29
CA ILE A 70 8.31 11.24 21.70
C ILE A 70 8.04 10.01 22.57
N PHE A 71 9.09 9.48 23.18
CA PHE A 71 9.03 8.30 24.06
C PHE A 71 8.44 8.64 25.44
N PRO A 72 7.97 7.62 26.20
CA PRO A 72 7.38 7.81 27.53
C PRO A 72 8.24 8.61 28.53
N ASP A 73 9.56 8.49 28.43
CA ASP A 73 10.54 9.21 29.26
C ASP A 73 10.78 10.67 28.81
N GLY A 74 10.16 11.10 27.71
CA GLY A 74 10.34 12.42 27.12
C GLY A 74 11.48 12.52 26.11
N ARG A 75 12.25 11.44 25.89
CA ARG A 75 13.26 11.39 24.84
C ARG A 75 12.60 11.50 23.46
N THR A 76 13.24 12.22 22.56
CA THR A 76 12.79 12.36 21.17
C THR A 76 13.71 11.61 20.23
N ALA A 77 13.15 10.93 19.23
CA ALA A 77 13.90 10.36 18.10
C ALA A 77 13.37 10.92 16.79
N VAL A 78 14.23 11.25 15.84
CA VAL A 78 13.79 11.59 14.48
C VAL A 78 13.42 10.31 13.75
N LEU A 79 12.17 10.23 13.29
CA LEU A 79 11.62 9.00 12.72
C LEU A 79 12.20 8.72 11.33
N SER A 80 13.19 7.83 11.21
CA SER A 80 13.63 7.25 9.93
C SER A 80 13.16 5.80 9.84
N ASN A 81 12.03 5.56 9.18
CA ASN A 81 11.48 4.23 8.96
C ASN A 81 11.47 3.87 7.48
N PHE A 82 12.41 3.02 7.06
CA PHE A 82 12.57 2.69 5.64
C PHE A 82 11.39 1.94 5.03
N SER A 83 10.58 1.20 5.80
CA SER A 83 9.35 0.62 5.25
C SER A 83 8.32 1.69 4.84
N ALA A 84 8.42 2.91 5.39
CA ALA A 84 7.60 4.07 5.08
C ALA A 84 8.30 5.05 4.12
N GLN A 85 9.19 4.56 3.26
CA GLN A 85 9.94 5.34 2.25
C GLN A 85 10.00 4.63 0.89
N GLN A 86 9.22 3.56 0.72
CA GLN A 86 9.32 2.66 -0.43
C GLN A 86 8.66 3.24 -1.69
N ASN A 87 7.74 4.19 -1.56
CA ASN A 87 7.26 4.98 -2.71
C ASN A 87 8.31 6.02 -3.09
N LEU A 88 8.97 6.66 -2.12
CA LEU A 88 10.08 7.57 -2.41
C LEU A 88 11.20 6.86 -3.19
N MET A 89 11.58 5.63 -2.81
CA MET A 89 12.60 4.89 -3.57
C MET A 89 12.20 4.71 -5.04
N ARG A 90 10.94 4.35 -5.30
CA ARG A 90 10.39 4.22 -6.67
C ARG A 90 10.38 5.56 -7.42
N VAL A 91 10.07 6.66 -6.73
CA VAL A 91 10.13 8.02 -7.27
C VAL A 91 11.55 8.40 -7.65
N LEU A 92 12.54 8.19 -6.76
CA LEU A 92 13.93 8.58 -7.00
C LEU A 92 14.52 7.86 -8.23
N VAL A 93 14.33 6.55 -8.34
CA VAL A 93 14.84 5.82 -9.51
C VAL A 93 14.03 6.12 -10.76
N GLY A 94 12.70 6.22 -10.66
CA GLY A 94 11.87 6.64 -11.79
C GLY A 94 12.27 8.01 -12.34
N LEU A 95 12.63 8.94 -11.46
CA LEU A 95 13.15 10.25 -11.82
C LEU A 95 14.51 10.15 -12.53
N SER A 96 15.45 9.35 -12.01
CA SER A 96 16.72 9.10 -12.69
C SER A 96 16.52 8.50 -14.08
N ASN A 97 15.62 7.53 -14.23
CA ASN A 97 15.34 6.88 -15.51
C ASN A 97 14.77 7.84 -16.56
N LEU A 98 13.93 8.80 -16.15
CA LEU A 98 13.33 9.77 -17.08
C LEU A 98 14.25 10.94 -17.40
N THR A 99 15.08 11.38 -16.44
CA THR A 99 15.93 12.58 -16.59
C THR A 99 17.36 12.29 -17.01
N GLY A 100 17.85 11.08 -16.77
CA GLY A 100 19.27 10.73 -16.91
C GLY A 100 20.18 11.21 -15.77
N ASP A 101 19.64 11.91 -14.77
CA ASP A 101 20.39 12.34 -13.58
C ASP A 101 20.47 11.19 -12.56
N ASP A 102 21.62 10.52 -12.50
CA ASP A 102 21.80 9.28 -11.74
C ASP A 102 21.86 9.47 -10.21
N LYS A 103 21.95 10.70 -9.72
CA LYS A 103 22.14 10.99 -8.30
C LYS A 103 20.97 10.48 -7.43
N TYR A 104 19.74 10.50 -7.94
CA TYR A 104 18.57 10.07 -7.19
C TYR A 104 18.55 8.55 -7.02
N GLN A 105 18.81 7.80 -8.09
CA GLN A 105 18.99 6.36 -8.04
C GLN A 105 20.14 5.96 -7.10
N LYS A 106 21.31 6.61 -7.24
CA LYS A 106 22.45 6.35 -6.35
C LYS A 106 22.08 6.53 -4.88
N ARG A 107 21.34 7.60 -4.54
CA ARG A 107 20.87 7.82 -3.17
C ARG A 107 19.91 6.73 -2.68
N ALA A 108 19.01 6.24 -3.53
CA ALA A 108 18.14 5.12 -3.19
C ALA A 108 18.96 3.82 -2.92
N GLU A 109 19.94 3.53 -3.77
CA GLU A 109 20.84 2.39 -3.62
C GLU A 109 21.72 2.48 -2.36
N GLU A 110 22.26 3.67 -2.06
CA GLU A 110 23.01 3.95 -0.84
C GLU A 110 22.17 3.72 0.42
N THR A 111 20.91 4.16 0.42
CA THR A 111 19.98 3.95 1.54
C THR A 111 19.73 2.46 1.78
N VAL A 112 19.45 1.69 0.71
CA VAL A 112 19.28 0.24 0.78
C VAL A 112 20.54 -0.44 1.34
N ARG A 113 21.70 -0.12 0.78
CA ARG A 113 22.99 -0.70 1.19
C ARG A 113 23.28 -0.41 2.66
N TYR A 114 22.98 0.80 3.12
CA TYR A 114 23.14 1.19 4.51
C TYR A 114 22.23 0.38 5.45
N TYR A 115 20.97 0.18 5.06
CA TYR A 115 20.05 -0.66 5.83
C TYR A 115 20.51 -2.12 5.93
N PHE A 116 21.02 -2.71 4.86
CA PHE A 116 21.55 -4.07 4.92
C PHE A 116 22.81 -4.16 5.79
N ASN A 117 23.70 -3.17 5.70
CA ASN A 117 24.96 -3.18 6.45
C ASN A 117 24.78 -2.93 7.95
N HIS A 118 23.81 -2.12 8.35
CA HIS A 118 23.68 -1.62 9.73
C HIS A 118 22.41 -2.06 10.44
N TYR A 119 21.33 -2.34 9.70
CA TYR A 119 19.99 -2.55 10.26
C TYR A 119 19.33 -3.83 9.80
N GLN A 120 20.11 -4.80 9.33
CA GLN A 120 19.65 -6.17 9.13
C GLN A 120 20.15 -7.06 10.26
N ASP A 121 19.24 -7.66 11.00
CA ASP A 121 19.60 -8.54 12.10
C ASP A 121 20.15 -9.90 11.59
N LYS A 122 20.64 -10.73 12.51
CA LYS A 122 21.21 -12.04 12.17
C LYS A 122 20.19 -12.99 11.52
N SER A 123 18.90 -12.86 11.86
CA SER A 123 17.84 -13.65 11.20
C SER A 123 17.53 -13.20 9.77
N GLY A 124 18.00 -12.01 9.38
CA GLY A 124 17.75 -11.38 8.08
C GLY A 124 16.69 -10.29 8.11
N LEU A 125 15.95 -10.13 9.22
CA LEU A 125 14.92 -9.11 9.35
C LEU A 125 15.54 -7.71 9.44
N LEU A 126 14.90 -6.75 8.79
CA LEU A 126 15.31 -5.34 8.89
C LEU A 126 14.68 -4.67 10.12
N ILE A 127 15.39 -3.71 10.70
CA ILE A 127 14.87 -2.81 11.74
C ILE A 127 14.02 -1.73 11.04
N TRP A 128 12.76 -2.07 10.78
CA TRP A 128 11.77 -1.22 10.11
C TRP A 128 10.35 -1.73 10.40
N GLY A 129 9.35 -1.16 9.73
CA GLY A 129 7.99 -1.66 9.80
C GLY A 129 7.16 -0.99 10.89
N GLY A 130 6.07 -1.64 11.27
CA GLY A 130 5.07 -1.09 12.18
C GLY A 130 5.61 -0.75 13.56
N HIS A 131 6.63 -1.45 14.05
CA HIS A 131 7.07 -1.32 15.44
C HIS A 131 8.56 -1.11 15.63
N ARG A 132 9.32 -0.88 14.55
CA ARG A 132 10.76 -0.61 14.61
C ARG A 132 11.13 0.46 13.60
N PHE A 133 12.08 1.31 13.95
CA PHE A 133 12.63 2.33 13.06
C PHE A 133 14.05 2.68 13.51
N VAL A 134 14.71 3.60 12.80
CA VAL A 134 16.03 4.13 13.19
C VAL A 134 15.87 5.58 13.64
N ASP A 135 16.40 5.93 14.81
CA ASP A 135 16.52 7.33 15.20
C ASP A 135 17.61 7.99 14.35
N LEU A 136 17.23 8.94 13.47
CA LEU A 136 18.19 9.61 12.60
C LEU A 136 19.23 10.43 13.37
N LYS A 137 18.96 10.82 14.63
CA LYS A 137 19.90 11.58 15.46
C LYS A 137 21.07 10.75 15.96
N THR A 138 20.81 9.50 16.32
CA THR A 138 21.76 8.62 17.01
C THR A 138 22.16 7.40 16.18
N LEU A 139 21.47 7.19 15.05
CA LEU A 139 21.58 6.02 14.19
C LEU A 139 21.29 4.70 14.91
N GLN A 140 20.62 4.76 16.07
CA GLN A 140 20.24 3.59 16.86
C GLN A 140 18.88 3.04 16.43
N PRO A 141 18.70 1.71 16.49
CA PRO A 141 17.41 1.08 16.26
C PRO A 141 16.46 1.33 17.43
N GLU A 142 15.25 1.79 17.14
CA GLU A 142 14.22 2.13 18.12
C GLU A 142 13.02 1.18 18.08
N GLY A 143 12.21 1.18 19.15
CA GLY A 143 10.99 0.38 19.28
C GLY A 143 9.92 1.13 20.10
N PRO A 144 8.99 1.84 19.45
CA PRO A 144 8.02 2.70 20.14
C PRO A 144 6.91 1.92 20.86
N SER A 145 6.71 0.64 20.54
CA SER A 145 5.79 -0.25 21.26
C SER A 145 6.61 -1.16 22.17
N GLU A 146 6.71 -0.83 23.46
CA GLU A 146 7.52 -1.60 24.44
C GLU A 146 7.13 -3.09 24.49
N LYS A 147 5.85 -3.39 24.28
CA LYS A 147 5.31 -4.77 24.28
C LYS A 147 5.48 -5.47 22.93
N GLU A 148 5.92 -4.77 21.89
CA GLU A 148 5.96 -5.25 20.50
C GLU A 148 7.25 -4.79 19.82
N GLN A 149 8.42 -5.11 20.38
CA GLN A 149 9.71 -4.94 19.69
C GLN A 149 9.92 -6.01 18.61
N VAL A 150 9.02 -6.05 17.62
CA VAL A 150 8.87 -7.10 16.63
C VAL A 150 8.83 -6.54 15.23
N HIS A 151 9.10 -7.38 14.23
CA HIS A 151 8.95 -7.05 12.83
C HIS A 151 7.47 -7.12 12.44
N GLU A 152 7.00 -6.11 11.69
CA GLU A 152 5.64 -6.03 11.17
C GLU A 152 5.60 -5.27 9.84
N LEU A 153 5.03 -5.88 8.80
CA LEU A 153 4.64 -5.21 7.56
C LEU A 153 3.14 -5.45 7.33
N LYS A 154 2.42 -4.41 6.93
CA LYS A 154 0.99 -4.45 6.61
C LYS A 154 0.72 -3.60 5.38
N ASN A 155 0.48 -4.24 4.23
CA ASN A 155 0.36 -3.59 2.93
C ASN A 155 1.56 -2.65 2.64
N ALA A 156 2.78 -3.09 2.99
CA ALA A 156 3.97 -2.25 2.83
C ALA A 156 4.50 -2.28 1.39
N TYR A 157 4.52 -3.47 0.78
CA TYR A 157 5.08 -3.74 -0.55
C TYR A 157 6.45 -3.07 -0.78
N PRO A 158 7.49 -3.45 -0.01
CA PRO A 158 8.83 -2.91 -0.22
C PRO A 158 9.32 -3.07 -1.66
N TRP A 159 10.18 -2.18 -2.11
CA TRP A 159 10.65 -2.22 -3.49
C TRP A 159 11.78 -3.24 -3.67
N TYR A 160 11.39 -4.53 -3.63
CA TYR A 160 12.32 -5.65 -3.67
C TYR A 160 13.18 -5.65 -4.93
N GLU A 161 12.69 -5.17 -6.06
CA GLU A 161 13.47 -5.06 -7.30
C GLU A 161 14.72 -4.21 -7.11
N LEU A 162 14.61 -3.06 -6.43
CA LEU A 162 15.78 -2.24 -6.08
C LEU A 162 16.66 -2.98 -5.07
N MET A 163 16.06 -3.59 -4.05
CA MET A 163 16.82 -4.31 -3.02
C MET A 163 17.66 -5.45 -3.61
N PHE A 164 17.09 -6.24 -4.52
CA PHE A 164 17.79 -7.30 -5.25
C PHE A 164 18.91 -6.76 -6.15
N ALA A 165 18.70 -5.60 -6.79
CA ALA A 165 19.72 -4.97 -7.62
C ALA A 165 20.92 -4.47 -6.80
N VAL A 166 20.68 -4.01 -5.57
CA VAL A 166 21.72 -3.51 -4.66
C VAL A 166 22.48 -4.63 -3.96
N ASP A 167 21.76 -5.55 -3.33
CA ASP A 167 22.33 -6.68 -2.61
C ASP A 167 21.35 -7.87 -2.61
N LYS A 168 21.53 -8.74 -3.60
CA LYS A 168 20.74 -9.95 -3.75
C LYS A 168 20.84 -10.89 -2.53
N PRO A 169 22.04 -11.28 -2.03
CA PRO A 169 22.15 -12.12 -0.83
C PRO A 169 21.43 -11.56 0.41
N ALA A 170 21.55 -10.26 0.68
CA ALA A 170 20.89 -9.63 1.82
C ALA A 170 19.36 -9.61 1.66
N THR A 171 18.87 -9.37 0.43
CA THR A 171 17.44 -9.42 0.11
C THR A 171 16.86 -10.83 0.26
N VAL A 172 17.58 -11.86 -0.22
CA VAL A 172 17.19 -13.27 -0.03
C VAL A 172 17.08 -13.59 1.46
N ARG A 173 18.09 -13.22 2.25
CA ARG A 173 18.09 -13.40 3.71
C ARG A 173 16.91 -12.71 4.37
N PHE A 174 16.56 -11.49 3.94
CA PHE A 174 15.39 -10.79 4.45
C PHE A 174 14.11 -11.56 4.20
N ILE A 175 13.86 -11.99 2.96
CA ILE A 175 12.60 -12.67 2.61
C ILE A 175 12.48 -14.03 3.32
N HIS A 176 13.59 -14.78 3.41
CA HIS A 176 13.65 -16.00 4.21
C HIS A 176 13.35 -15.74 5.69
N GLY A 177 14.04 -14.76 6.29
CA GLY A 177 13.83 -14.36 7.69
C GLY A 177 12.39 -13.91 7.96
N PHE A 178 11.80 -13.17 7.01
CA PHE A 178 10.42 -12.69 7.09
C PHE A 178 9.42 -13.84 7.18
N TRP A 179 9.50 -14.80 6.26
CA TRP A 179 8.64 -15.99 6.32
C TRP A 179 8.91 -16.86 7.55
N ASN A 180 10.18 -17.08 7.89
CA ASN A 180 10.57 -17.87 9.05
C ASN A 180 10.02 -17.31 10.38
N ALA A 181 9.93 -15.99 10.50
CA ALA A 181 9.47 -15.34 11.72
C ALA A 181 7.94 -15.19 11.79
N HIS A 182 7.26 -15.08 10.65
CA HIS A 182 5.82 -14.81 10.58
C HIS A 182 4.95 -16.05 10.35
N VAL A 183 5.51 -17.17 9.90
CA VAL A 183 4.81 -18.46 9.87
C VAL A 183 5.07 -19.18 11.19
N TYR A 184 4.05 -19.25 12.04
CA TYR A 184 4.12 -19.89 13.36
C TYR A 184 4.04 -21.41 13.26
N ASP A 185 3.21 -21.92 12.36
CA ASP A 185 3.13 -23.34 12.04
C ASP A 185 3.00 -23.53 10.52
N TRP A 186 4.05 -24.09 9.92
CA TRP A 186 4.11 -24.35 8.49
C TRP A 186 3.15 -25.47 8.05
N LYS A 187 2.87 -26.44 8.91
CA LYS A 187 2.00 -27.58 8.58
C LYS A 187 0.60 -27.12 8.22
N VAL A 188 0.09 -26.13 8.92
CA VAL A 188 -1.27 -25.60 8.72
C VAL A 188 -1.29 -24.19 8.14
N LEU A 189 -0.11 -23.60 7.91
CA LEU A 189 0.07 -22.21 7.50
C LEU A 189 -0.52 -21.20 8.50
N GLU A 190 -0.33 -21.44 9.80
CA GLU A 190 -0.62 -20.44 10.82
C GLU A 190 0.34 -19.26 10.64
N THR A 191 -0.22 -18.10 10.30
CA THR A 191 0.55 -16.87 10.08
C THR A 191 0.25 -15.84 11.14
N SER A 192 1.18 -14.91 11.32
CA SER A 192 1.05 -13.77 12.22
C SER A 192 1.51 -12.49 11.56
N ARG A 193 0.84 -11.39 11.87
CA ARG A 193 1.30 -10.03 11.57
C ARG A 193 2.63 -9.66 12.27
N HIS A 194 3.07 -10.45 13.25
CA HIS A 194 4.28 -10.22 14.04
C HIS A 194 5.32 -11.34 13.93
N GLY A 195 6.55 -10.94 13.63
CA GLY A 195 7.72 -11.80 13.62
C GLY A 195 8.77 -11.36 14.65
N GLN A 196 9.32 -12.31 15.40
CA GLN A 196 10.39 -12.03 16.35
C GLN A 196 11.74 -11.92 15.62
N TYR A 197 12.55 -10.96 16.03
CA TYR A 197 13.96 -10.86 15.62
C TYR A 197 14.79 -12.02 16.20
N GLY A 198 15.96 -12.28 15.61
CA GLY A 198 16.93 -13.24 16.11
C GLY A 198 16.53 -14.72 15.97
N LYS A 199 15.41 -15.02 15.29
CA LYS A 199 14.98 -16.41 15.08
C LYS A 199 15.95 -17.15 14.15
N THR A 200 16.43 -18.30 14.60
CA THR A 200 17.16 -19.24 13.75
C THR A 200 16.29 -19.69 12.57
N PRO A 201 16.82 -19.76 11.34
CA PRO A 201 16.11 -20.32 10.20
C PRO A 201 15.68 -21.78 10.45
N GLY A 202 14.41 -22.09 10.18
CA GLY A 202 13.87 -23.45 10.19
C GLY A 202 14.03 -24.15 8.84
N LYS A 203 13.13 -25.10 8.51
CA LYS A 203 13.10 -25.78 7.20
C LYS A 203 12.57 -24.91 6.05
N LEU A 204 11.97 -23.75 6.35
CA LEU A 204 11.28 -22.86 5.41
C LEU A 204 10.43 -23.64 4.39
N TRP A 205 10.78 -23.55 3.11
CA TRP A 205 10.01 -24.10 2.01
C TRP A 205 9.91 -25.62 2.02
N ALA A 206 10.84 -26.31 2.72
CA ALA A 206 10.89 -27.76 2.85
C ALA A 206 10.03 -28.32 4.00
N ASN A 207 9.23 -27.48 4.66
CA ASN A 207 8.22 -27.98 5.60
C ASN A 207 7.10 -28.74 4.87
N ASP A 208 6.50 -29.71 5.56
CA ASP A 208 5.27 -30.34 5.10
C ASP A 208 4.09 -29.38 5.24
N PHE A 209 3.04 -29.62 4.46
CA PHE A 209 1.79 -28.87 4.53
C PHE A 209 0.59 -29.80 4.48
N THR A 210 -0.41 -29.51 5.30
CA THR A 210 -1.70 -30.19 5.37
C THR A 210 -2.80 -29.15 5.40
N GLN A 211 -3.55 -29.05 4.30
CA GLN A 211 -4.69 -28.14 4.21
C GLN A 211 -5.68 -28.38 5.34
N GLN A 212 -6.09 -27.29 6.00
CA GLN A 212 -7.12 -27.31 7.03
C GLN A 212 -8.47 -26.81 6.47
N PRO A 213 -9.60 -27.17 7.12
CA PRO A 213 -10.89 -26.56 6.82
C PRO A 213 -10.88 -25.04 7.02
N PRO A 214 -11.70 -24.27 6.29
CA PRO A 214 -11.87 -22.83 6.49
C PRO A 214 -12.07 -22.44 7.96
N PHE A 215 -11.44 -21.34 8.38
CA PHE A 215 -11.57 -20.77 9.72
C PHE A 215 -11.18 -21.70 10.87
N PHE A 216 -10.20 -22.59 10.67
CA PHE A 216 -9.60 -23.32 11.79
C PHE A 216 -8.99 -22.36 12.82
N ALA A 217 -9.00 -22.77 14.09
CA ALA A 217 -8.65 -21.89 15.21
C ALA A 217 -7.13 -21.84 15.47
N THR A 218 -6.55 -20.64 15.51
CA THR A 218 -5.09 -20.44 15.69
C THR A 218 -4.77 -19.31 16.66
N LYS A 219 -3.52 -19.22 17.15
CA LYS A 219 -3.07 -18.07 17.96
C LYS A 219 -2.67 -16.89 17.07
N GLY A 220 -1.92 -17.17 16.00
CA GLY A 220 -1.56 -16.24 14.96
C GLY A 220 -2.80 -15.71 14.25
N LEU A 221 -2.81 -14.40 13.99
CA LEU A 221 -3.88 -13.72 13.29
C LEU A 221 -3.47 -13.57 11.83
N SER A 222 -4.09 -14.35 10.95
CA SER A 222 -3.78 -14.40 9.52
C SER A 222 -4.40 -13.22 8.76
N PHE A 223 -4.19 -11.99 9.25
CA PHE A 223 -4.73 -10.80 8.59
C PHE A 223 -4.11 -10.63 7.21
N LEU A 224 -4.96 -10.40 6.20
CA LEU A 224 -4.53 -10.26 4.82
C LEU A 224 -3.55 -9.12 4.60
N ASN A 225 -3.56 -8.07 5.42
CA ASN A 225 -2.59 -6.98 5.27
C ASN A 225 -1.14 -7.43 5.48
N ALA A 226 -0.88 -8.33 6.43
CA ALA A 226 0.44 -8.96 6.58
C ALA A 226 0.62 -10.12 5.59
N GLY A 227 -0.45 -10.88 5.32
CA GLY A 227 -0.43 -11.94 4.30
C GLY A 227 -0.04 -11.44 2.91
N ASN A 228 -0.45 -10.23 2.57
CA ASN A 228 -0.10 -9.51 1.35
C ASN A 228 1.41 -9.37 1.18
N ASP A 229 2.11 -8.91 2.22
CA ASP A 229 3.57 -8.75 2.18
C ASP A 229 4.29 -10.09 2.11
N LEU A 230 3.77 -11.14 2.77
CA LEU A 230 4.31 -12.50 2.66
C LEU A 230 4.18 -13.04 1.22
N ILE A 231 2.98 -12.99 0.64
CA ILE A 231 2.71 -13.43 -0.74
C ILE A 231 3.63 -12.67 -1.71
N TYR A 232 3.64 -11.35 -1.62
CA TYR A 232 4.44 -10.50 -2.50
C TYR A 232 5.93 -10.83 -2.39
N SER A 233 6.50 -10.81 -1.19
CA SER A 233 7.93 -11.08 -0.99
C SER A 233 8.37 -12.46 -1.52
N ALA A 234 7.60 -13.52 -1.27
CA ALA A 234 7.96 -14.86 -1.77
C ALA A 234 7.84 -14.97 -3.31
N SER A 235 6.84 -14.31 -3.92
CA SER A 235 6.75 -14.25 -5.39
C SER A 235 7.92 -13.49 -6.01
N LEU A 236 8.41 -12.42 -5.36
CA LEU A 236 9.58 -11.67 -5.81
C LEU A 236 10.87 -12.47 -5.61
N LEU A 237 10.97 -13.24 -4.53
CA LEU A 237 12.08 -14.17 -4.33
C LEU A 237 12.14 -15.24 -5.43
N TYR A 238 10.99 -15.79 -5.84
CA TYR A 238 10.93 -16.67 -7.00
C TYR A 238 11.42 -15.98 -8.26
N LYS A 239 10.91 -14.77 -8.56
CA LYS A 239 11.26 -14.02 -9.77
C LYS A 239 12.75 -13.67 -9.89
N TYR A 240 13.39 -13.28 -8.78
CA TYR A 240 14.78 -12.78 -8.79
C TYR A 240 15.82 -13.79 -8.31
N ASN A 241 15.39 -14.88 -7.66
CA ASN A 241 16.28 -15.93 -7.16
C ASN A 241 15.93 -17.35 -7.66
N ASN A 242 14.89 -17.51 -8.49
CA ASN A 242 14.45 -18.80 -9.04
C ASN A 242 14.13 -19.86 -7.96
N GLU A 243 13.68 -19.44 -6.78
CA GLU A 243 13.29 -20.35 -5.70
C GLU A 243 11.85 -20.84 -5.89
N THR A 244 11.69 -22.00 -6.53
CA THR A 244 10.37 -22.62 -6.78
C THR A 244 9.59 -22.89 -5.49
N GLY A 245 10.28 -23.26 -4.41
CA GLY A 245 9.68 -23.42 -3.08
C GLY A 245 8.96 -22.15 -2.61
N ALA A 246 9.57 -20.98 -2.79
CA ALA A 246 8.96 -19.71 -2.43
C ALA A 246 7.65 -19.46 -3.23
N LEU A 247 7.63 -19.75 -4.53
CA LEU A 247 6.41 -19.62 -5.34
C LEU A 247 5.29 -20.57 -4.88
N VAL A 248 5.63 -21.83 -4.55
CA VAL A 248 4.66 -22.81 -4.04
C VAL A 248 4.00 -22.27 -2.77
N TRP A 249 4.78 -21.75 -1.82
CA TRP A 249 4.25 -21.20 -0.57
C TRP A 249 3.51 -19.87 -0.78
N ALA A 250 3.94 -19.01 -1.71
CA ALA A 250 3.22 -17.80 -2.08
C ALA A 250 1.82 -18.12 -2.62
N LYS A 251 1.72 -19.04 -3.60
CA LYS A 251 0.44 -19.49 -4.17
C LYS A 251 -0.44 -20.17 -3.12
N ARG A 252 0.14 -21.02 -2.27
CA ARG A 252 -0.57 -21.69 -1.18
C ARG A 252 -1.14 -20.71 -0.16
N LEU A 253 -0.37 -19.69 0.23
CA LEU A 253 -0.84 -18.64 1.13
C LEU A 253 -1.93 -17.79 0.48
N ALA A 254 -1.76 -17.39 -0.78
CA ALA A 254 -2.81 -16.68 -1.52
C ALA A 254 -4.11 -17.52 -1.58
N GLN A 255 -3.99 -18.82 -1.84
CA GLN A 255 -5.13 -19.74 -1.88
C GLN A 255 -5.85 -19.88 -0.53
N GLN A 256 -5.15 -19.72 0.61
CA GLN A 256 -5.81 -19.75 1.92
C GLN A 256 -6.85 -18.64 2.08
N TYR A 257 -6.74 -17.51 1.37
CA TYR A 257 -7.77 -16.45 1.38
C TYR A 257 -8.88 -16.67 0.34
N VAL A 258 -8.76 -17.71 -0.48
CA VAL A 258 -9.73 -18.06 -1.53
C VAL A 258 -10.62 -19.22 -1.07
N LEU A 259 -10.05 -20.25 -0.46
CA LEU A 259 -10.78 -21.43 0.00
C LEU A 259 -11.93 -21.11 0.99
N PRO A 260 -11.80 -20.13 1.90
CA PRO A 260 -12.87 -19.74 2.83
C PRO A 260 -13.89 -18.76 2.25
N ARG A 261 -13.77 -18.37 0.96
CA ARG A 261 -14.77 -17.51 0.33
C ARG A 261 -16.14 -18.16 0.43
N ASP A 262 -17.15 -17.32 0.63
CA ASP A 262 -18.52 -17.80 0.73
C ASP A 262 -18.91 -18.52 -0.57
N PRO A 263 -19.42 -19.76 -0.51
CA PRO A 263 -19.68 -20.57 -1.70
C PRO A 263 -20.85 -20.04 -2.56
N LYS A 264 -21.72 -19.20 -2.00
CA LYS A 264 -22.87 -18.63 -2.71
C LYS A 264 -22.53 -17.28 -3.35
N THR A 265 -21.82 -16.42 -2.64
CA THR A 265 -21.54 -15.05 -3.07
C THR A 265 -20.17 -14.90 -3.73
N GLY A 266 -19.20 -15.75 -3.37
CA GLY A 266 -17.78 -15.62 -3.75
C GLY A 266 -17.03 -14.51 -2.99
N LEU A 267 -17.65 -13.90 -1.98
CA LEU A 267 -17.07 -12.82 -1.20
C LEU A 267 -16.06 -13.31 -0.13
N GLY A 268 -15.23 -12.40 0.36
CA GLY A 268 -14.23 -12.67 1.39
C GLY A 268 -12.86 -13.13 0.86
N VAL A 269 -11.89 -13.38 1.75
CA VAL A 269 -11.93 -13.16 3.21
C VAL A 269 -10.76 -12.28 3.67
N TYR A 270 -10.94 -11.54 4.77
CA TYR A 270 -9.86 -10.74 5.38
C TYR A 270 -8.81 -11.58 6.11
N GLN A 271 -9.19 -12.77 6.57
CA GLN A 271 -8.34 -13.76 7.22
C GLN A 271 -8.96 -15.14 7.06
N PHE A 272 -8.13 -16.19 7.07
CA PHE A 272 -8.59 -17.57 6.85
C PHE A 272 -8.61 -18.42 8.12
N THR A 273 -8.09 -17.90 9.24
CA THR A 273 -8.21 -18.49 10.57
C THR A 273 -9.13 -17.66 11.46
N GLN A 274 -9.64 -18.26 12.53
CA GLN A 274 -10.26 -17.54 13.63
C GLN A 274 -9.36 -17.63 14.87
N PRO A 275 -9.37 -16.64 15.78
CA PRO A 275 -8.54 -16.72 16.97
C PRO A 275 -9.01 -17.84 17.92
N LEU A 276 -8.04 -18.63 18.38
CA LEU A 276 -8.26 -19.63 19.41
C LEU A 276 -8.69 -18.98 20.72
N LYS A 277 -9.91 -19.30 21.16
CA LYS A 277 -10.44 -18.90 22.47
C LYS A 277 -9.68 -19.62 23.59
N ARG A 278 -8.98 -18.85 24.42
CA ARG A 278 -8.10 -19.29 25.51
C ARG A 278 -8.50 -18.73 26.88
N ALA A 279 -9.43 -17.77 26.92
CA ALA A 279 -9.97 -17.18 28.14
C ALA A 279 -11.43 -16.73 27.94
N GLN A 280 -12.08 -16.34 29.03
CA GLN A 280 -13.40 -15.70 29.03
C GLN A 280 -13.25 -14.23 29.43
N THR A 281 -14.17 -13.39 28.94
CA THR A 281 -14.33 -12.00 29.38
C THR A 281 -15.82 -11.70 29.53
N THR A 282 -16.15 -10.84 30.48
CA THR A 282 -17.48 -10.23 30.64
C THR A 282 -17.50 -8.77 30.19
N ASP A 283 -16.35 -8.23 29.76
CA ASP A 283 -16.20 -6.88 29.24
C ASP A 283 -16.15 -6.92 27.71
N ASP A 284 -17.22 -6.41 27.08
CA ASP A 284 -17.33 -6.31 25.63
C ASP A 284 -16.29 -5.37 25.01
N SER A 285 -15.77 -4.41 25.79
CA SER A 285 -14.74 -3.48 25.34
C SER A 285 -13.32 -4.08 25.35
N ASP A 286 -13.09 -5.17 26.10
CA ASP A 286 -11.83 -5.93 26.03
C ASP A 286 -11.87 -6.88 24.82
N THR A 287 -11.24 -6.45 23.73
CA THR A 287 -11.26 -7.14 22.45
C THR A 287 -10.01 -7.99 22.20
N ASN A 288 -9.29 -8.39 23.26
CA ASN A 288 -8.14 -9.27 23.09
C ASN A 288 -8.53 -10.59 22.40
N SER A 289 -7.76 -11.02 21.41
CA SER A 289 -8.05 -12.24 20.62
C SER A 289 -8.06 -13.51 21.45
N LYS A 290 -7.46 -13.52 22.64
CA LYS A 290 -7.53 -14.66 23.57
C LYS A 290 -8.97 -15.00 24.00
N TYR A 291 -9.94 -14.10 23.83
CA TYR A 291 -11.35 -14.37 24.15
C TYR A 291 -12.16 -14.98 23.01
N GLY A 292 -11.51 -15.31 21.88
CA GLY A 292 -12.15 -15.87 20.69
C GLY A 292 -12.43 -14.81 19.62
N ASP A 293 -13.14 -15.22 18.56
CA ASP A 293 -13.39 -14.39 17.39
C ASP A 293 -14.18 -13.13 17.77
N ARG A 294 -13.63 -11.97 17.40
CA ARG A 294 -14.20 -10.68 17.82
C ARG A 294 -15.46 -10.33 17.05
N ALA A 295 -15.61 -10.80 15.81
CA ALA A 295 -16.88 -10.66 15.09
C ALA A 295 -17.92 -11.59 15.73
N GLN A 296 -17.54 -12.81 16.09
CA GLN A 296 -18.49 -13.76 16.69
C GLN A 296 -19.02 -13.23 18.02
N ARG A 297 -18.17 -12.57 18.81
CA ARG A 297 -18.59 -11.91 20.06
C ARG A 297 -19.55 -10.74 19.83
N GLN A 298 -19.27 -9.87 18.85
CA GLN A 298 -20.04 -8.63 18.67
C GLN A 298 -21.30 -8.82 17.82
N PHE A 299 -21.29 -9.73 16.85
CA PHE A 299 -22.33 -9.96 15.84
C PHE A 299 -22.94 -11.36 15.88
N GLY A 300 -22.23 -12.35 16.43
CA GLY A 300 -22.72 -13.74 16.49
C GLY A 300 -24.09 -13.93 17.14
N PRO A 301 -24.48 -13.18 18.20
CA PRO A 301 -25.83 -13.28 18.77
C PRO A 301 -26.95 -12.95 17.79
N GLU A 302 -26.73 -12.06 16.81
CA GLU A 302 -27.74 -11.68 15.81
C GLU A 302 -27.55 -12.38 14.45
N PHE A 303 -26.32 -12.74 14.09
CA PHE A 303 -25.97 -13.19 12.73
C PHE A 303 -25.44 -14.64 12.67
N GLY A 304 -25.40 -15.34 13.80
CA GLY A 304 -25.03 -16.75 13.87
C GLY A 304 -23.53 -17.00 13.69
N THR A 305 -23.18 -18.15 13.13
CA THR A 305 -21.80 -18.67 13.03
C THR A 305 -20.98 -18.05 11.91
N ASP A 306 -21.62 -17.38 10.95
CA ASP A 306 -20.92 -16.76 9.81
C ASP A 306 -20.24 -15.44 10.19
N ALA A 307 -20.57 -14.89 11.36
CA ALA A 307 -20.01 -13.66 11.90
C ALA A 307 -18.57 -13.88 12.41
N LEU A 308 -17.65 -14.17 11.51
CA LEU A 308 -16.23 -14.34 11.79
C LEU A 308 -15.42 -13.16 11.25
N GLU A 309 -14.27 -12.88 11.85
CA GLU A 309 -13.44 -11.72 11.49
C GLU A 309 -13.10 -11.66 10.00
N GLY A 310 -12.85 -12.83 9.38
CA GLY A 310 -12.55 -12.93 7.96
C GLY A 310 -13.73 -12.61 7.04
N ASN A 311 -14.96 -12.74 7.54
CA ASN A 311 -16.19 -12.48 6.80
C ASN A 311 -16.68 -11.03 6.94
N MET A 312 -16.04 -10.19 7.76
CA MET A 312 -16.45 -8.80 7.97
C MET A 312 -15.94 -7.88 6.84
N LEU A 313 -16.78 -7.64 5.83
CA LEU A 313 -16.48 -6.79 4.67
C LEU A 313 -16.88 -5.35 4.96
N LEU A 314 -16.05 -4.71 5.80
CA LEU A 314 -16.23 -3.35 6.26
C LEU A 314 -15.16 -2.42 5.67
N LYS A 315 -15.42 -1.10 5.73
CA LYS A 315 -14.47 -0.06 5.30
C LYS A 315 -13.06 -0.33 5.87
N GLY A 316 -12.05 -0.17 5.03
CA GLY A 316 -10.65 -0.48 5.33
C GLY A 316 -10.29 -1.95 5.14
N ARG A 317 -11.13 -2.91 5.60
CA ARG A 317 -10.90 -4.34 5.31
C ARG A 317 -11.09 -4.64 3.83
N THR A 318 -12.15 -4.08 3.24
CA THR A 318 -12.40 -4.21 1.80
C THR A 318 -11.35 -3.50 0.95
N SER A 319 -10.71 -2.43 1.44
CA SER A 319 -9.57 -1.84 0.74
C SER A 319 -8.44 -2.87 0.68
N THR A 320 -8.01 -3.42 1.83
CA THR A 320 -6.96 -4.44 1.85
C THR A 320 -7.24 -5.64 0.93
N ILE A 321 -8.49 -6.11 0.83
CA ILE A 321 -8.87 -7.25 -0.03
C ILE A 321 -8.99 -6.83 -1.51
N TYR A 322 -9.72 -5.76 -1.81
CA TYR A 322 -10.17 -5.44 -3.17
C TYR A 322 -9.45 -4.22 -3.78
N SER A 323 -8.48 -3.63 -3.08
CA SER A 323 -7.52 -2.66 -3.59
C SER A 323 -6.09 -3.20 -3.42
N GLU A 324 -5.48 -3.16 -2.23
CA GLU A 324 -4.05 -3.52 -2.05
C GLU A 324 -3.73 -4.95 -2.51
N ASN A 325 -4.45 -5.97 -1.98
CA ASN A 325 -4.25 -7.36 -2.40
C ASN A 325 -4.51 -7.54 -3.90
N ALA A 326 -5.58 -6.95 -4.42
CA ALA A 326 -5.93 -7.05 -5.83
C ALA A 326 -4.85 -6.45 -6.74
N LEU A 327 -4.35 -5.25 -6.43
CA LEU A 327 -3.30 -4.60 -7.21
C LEU A 327 -2.00 -5.41 -7.22
N MET A 328 -1.61 -5.92 -6.05
CA MET A 328 -0.44 -6.79 -5.92
C MET A 328 -0.63 -8.09 -6.71
N GLN A 329 -1.76 -8.78 -6.56
CA GLN A 329 -2.01 -10.05 -7.24
C GLN A 329 -2.16 -9.90 -8.76
N LEU A 330 -2.79 -8.84 -9.26
CA LEU A 330 -2.89 -8.56 -10.70
C LEU A 330 -1.50 -8.27 -11.30
N ALA A 331 -0.66 -7.50 -10.60
CA ALA A 331 0.72 -7.24 -11.03
C ALA A 331 1.56 -8.53 -11.04
N LEU A 332 1.46 -9.35 -9.98
CA LEU A 332 2.11 -10.66 -9.92
C LEU A 332 1.63 -11.57 -11.05
N ALA A 333 0.32 -11.68 -11.27
CA ALA A 333 -0.26 -12.52 -12.31
C ALA A 333 0.28 -12.15 -13.70
N LYS A 334 0.36 -10.85 -14.01
CA LYS A 334 0.99 -10.38 -15.25
C LYS A 334 2.47 -10.77 -15.32
N SER A 335 3.21 -10.59 -14.23
CA SER A 335 4.66 -10.83 -14.20
C SER A 335 5.06 -12.32 -14.22
N LEU A 336 4.22 -13.20 -13.65
CA LEU A 336 4.46 -14.64 -13.56
C LEU A 336 3.96 -15.41 -14.80
N GLY A 337 3.24 -14.76 -15.70
CA GLY A 337 2.74 -15.38 -16.92
C GLY A 337 1.85 -16.60 -16.64
N PRO A 338 2.14 -17.80 -17.20
CA PRO A 338 1.38 -19.02 -16.96
C PRO A 338 1.25 -19.39 -15.47
N ASP A 339 2.29 -19.19 -14.66
CA ASP A 339 2.28 -19.57 -13.23
C ASP A 339 1.32 -18.70 -12.40
N GLY A 340 0.96 -17.53 -12.92
CA GLY A 340 0.07 -16.55 -12.32
C GLY A 340 -1.42 -16.71 -12.66
N GLN A 341 -1.82 -17.69 -13.48
CA GLN A 341 -3.21 -17.80 -13.94
C GLN A 341 -4.22 -18.03 -12.81
N ASP A 342 -3.88 -18.85 -11.82
CA ASP A 342 -4.74 -19.07 -10.66
C ASP A 342 -4.94 -17.79 -9.86
N ILE A 343 -3.85 -17.06 -9.60
CA ILE A 343 -3.86 -15.77 -8.89
C ILE A 343 -4.73 -14.76 -9.66
N LYS A 344 -4.57 -14.68 -10.99
CA LYS A 344 -5.42 -13.85 -11.85
C LYS A 344 -6.89 -14.20 -11.63
N LYS A 345 -7.25 -15.46 -11.80
CA LYS A 345 -8.64 -15.94 -11.68
C LYS A 345 -9.22 -15.60 -10.32
N TRP A 346 -8.51 -15.94 -9.23
CA TRP A 346 -8.99 -15.69 -7.88
C TRP A 346 -9.19 -14.20 -7.60
N THR A 347 -8.32 -13.34 -8.11
CA THR A 347 -8.44 -11.89 -7.93
C THR A 347 -9.68 -11.36 -8.67
N LEU A 348 -9.82 -11.71 -9.95
CA LEU A 348 -10.93 -11.26 -10.79
C LEU A 348 -12.28 -11.76 -10.26
N ASP A 349 -12.37 -13.03 -9.86
CA ASP A 349 -13.59 -13.60 -9.28
C ASP A 349 -14.01 -12.84 -8.00
N GLY A 350 -13.05 -12.49 -7.14
CA GLY A 350 -13.30 -11.73 -5.91
C GLY A 350 -13.78 -10.29 -6.18
N LEU A 351 -13.15 -9.58 -7.12
CA LEU A 351 -13.58 -8.24 -7.52
C LEU A 351 -14.99 -8.23 -8.13
N LYS A 352 -15.31 -9.24 -8.95
CA LYS A 352 -16.64 -9.40 -9.54
C LYS A 352 -17.69 -9.73 -8.47
N ALA A 353 -17.38 -10.57 -7.49
CA ALA A 353 -18.26 -10.84 -6.37
C ALA A 353 -18.54 -9.53 -5.58
N PHE A 354 -17.49 -8.78 -5.25
CA PHE A 354 -17.64 -7.52 -4.51
C PHE A 354 -18.45 -6.48 -5.30
N ALA A 355 -18.23 -6.39 -6.62
CA ALA A 355 -19.02 -5.54 -7.51
C ALA A 355 -20.52 -5.88 -7.45
N ARG A 356 -20.88 -7.17 -7.53
CA ARG A 356 -22.28 -7.61 -7.59
C ARG A 356 -23.04 -7.37 -6.29
N TYR A 357 -22.40 -7.62 -5.15
CA TYR A 357 -23.08 -7.61 -3.85
C TYR A 357 -22.93 -6.27 -3.11
N ALA A 358 -21.74 -5.67 -3.13
CA ALA A 358 -21.47 -4.50 -2.30
C ALA A 358 -21.72 -3.18 -3.02
N TYR A 359 -21.49 -3.09 -4.34
CA TYR A 359 -21.51 -1.81 -5.04
C TYR A 359 -22.92 -1.28 -5.28
N ASP A 360 -23.12 0.01 -5.04
CA ASP A 360 -24.32 0.77 -5.38
C ASP A 360 -23.97 1.85 -6.40
N PRO A 361 -24.36 1.68 -7.69
CA PRO A 361 -24.04 2.65 -8.72
C PRO A 361 -24.87 3.94 -8.62
N SER A 362 -25.96 3.97 -7.85
CA SER A 362 -26.83 5.15 -7.74
C SER A 362 -26.16 6.31 -7.00
N ASN A 363 -25.23 5.99 -6.08
CA ASN A 363 -24.57 6.95 -5.22
C ASN A 363 -23.07 6.71 -5.05
N ASN A 364 -22.48 5.79 -5.83
CA ASN A 364 -21.07 5.43 -5.78
C ASN A 364 -20.60 5.00 -4.38
N THR A 365 -21.32 4.06 -3.76
CA THR A 365 -20.96 3.52 -2.44
C THR A 365 -20.78 2.01 -2.45
N PHE A 366 -20.03 1.50 -1.48
CA PHE A 366 -20.07 0.10 -1.09
C PHE A 366 -20.87 -0.06 0.19
N ARG A 367 -21.70 -1.09 0.24
CA ARG A 367 -22.42 -1.54 1.43
C ARG A 367 -21.43 -2.23 2.39
N PRO A 368 -21.49 -1.99 3.71
CA PRO A 368 -20.84 -2.87 4.68
C PRO A 368 -21.56 -4.23 4.68
N LEU A 369 -20.83 -5.34 4.53
CA LEU A 369 -21.42 -6.67 4.41
C LEU A 369 -20.79 -7.69 5.37
N LEU A 370 -21.51 -8.79 5.62
CA LEU A 370 -20.90 -10.09 5.87
C LEU A 370 -20.64 -10.81 4.54
N ALA A 371 -19.61 -11.65 4.46
CA ALA A 371 -19.27 -12.39 3.25
C ALA A 371 -20.39 -13.34 2.77
N ASN A 372 -21.30 -13.77 3.63
CA ASN A 372 -22.49 -14.53 3.22
C ASN A 372 -23.54 -13.70 2.46
N GLY A 373 -23.30 -12.39 2.26
CA GLY A 373 -24.17 -11.45 1.56
C GLY A 373 -25.10 -10.65 2.45
N THR A 374 -25.04 -10.83 3.78
CA THR A 374 -25.85 -10.02 4.71
C THR A 374 -25.46 -8.54 4.63
N ASP A 375 -26.44 -7.70 4.32
CA ASP A 375 -26.26 -6.24 4.29
C ASP A 375 -26.30 -5.65 5.69
N LEU A 376 -25.25 -4.93 6.08
CA LEU A 376 -25.13 -4.23 7.36
C LEU A 376 -25.36 -2.72 7.22
N SER A 377 -25.88 -2.26 6.08
CA SER A 377 -26.17 -0.86 5.83
C SER A 377 -27.13 -0.30 6.88
N ASN A 378 -26.67 0.73 7.59
CA ASN A 378 -27.32 1.39 8.72
C ASN A 378 -27.56 0.49 9.95
N TYR A 379 -26.88 -0.66 10.04
CA TYR A 379 -26.95 -1.50 11.23
C TYR A 379 -26.33 -0.78 12.43
N ARG A 380 -27.07 -0.72 13.54
CA ARG A 380 -26.63 -0.12 14.80
C ARG A 380 -26.08 -1.20 15.72
N LEU A 381 -24.81 -1.08 16.12
CA LEU A 381 -24.16 -2.05 16.99
C LEU A 381 -24.89 -2.13 18.35
N PRO A 382 -25.41 -3.30 18.75
CA PRO A 382 -26.18 -3.43 19.99
C PRO A 382 -25.29 -3.48 21.25
N ARG A 383 -23.98 -3.71 21.06
CA ARG A 383 -22.96 -3.85 22.12
C ARG A 383 -21.61 -3.31 21.67
N ASP A 384 -20.75 -3.05 22.65
CA ASP A 384 -19.35 -2.72 22.43
C ASP A 384 -18.61 -3.90 21.78
N GLY A 385 -17.45 -3.62 21.19
CA GLY A 385 -16.61 -4.64 20.61
C GLY A 385 -15.60 -4.09 19.62
N TYR A 386 -14.94 -4.99 18.91
CA TYR A 386 -13.80 -4.68 18.05
C TYR A 386 -14.14 -3.77 16.87
N TYR A 387 -15.38 -3.81 16.41
CA TYR A 387 -15.84 -3.06 15.25
C TYR A 387 -16.48 -1.71 15.61
N GLY A 388 -16.55 -1.38 16.90
CA GLY A 388 -17.06 -0.10 17.38
C GLY A 388 -17.80 -0.22 18.71
N LYS A 389 -18.08 0.94 19.31
CA LYS A 389 -18.89 1.04 20.52
C LYS A 389 -20.37 0.82 20.21
N LYS A 390 -21.14 0.38 21.20
CA LYS A 390 -22.59 0.32 21.18
C LYS A 390 -23.17 1.63 20.65
N GLY A 391 -24.16 1.52 19.77
CA GLY A 391 -24.80 2.66 19.15
C GLY A 391 -24.10 3.17 17.89
N THR A 392 -22.88 2.74 17.58
CA THR A 392 -22.22 3.02 16.29
C THR A 392 -23.10 2.48 15.15
N VAL A 393 -23.23 3.24 14.07
CA VAL A 393 -24.02 2.85 12.89
C VAL A 393 -23.05 2.57 11.74
N LEU A 394 -23.10 1.35 11.20
CA LEU A 394 -22.34 0.96 10.01
C LEU A 394 -23.04 1.54 8.78
N LYS A 395 -22.40 2.48 8.06
CA LYS A 395 -23.00 3.13 6.89
C LYS A 395 -22.37 2.63 5.60
N PRO A 396 -23.11 2.65 4.47
CA PRO A 396 -22.49 2.65 3.14
C PRO A 396 -21.39 3.71 3.09
N TYR A 397 -20.28 3.39 2.41
CA TYR A 397 -19.13 4.26 2.32
C TYR A 397 -18.76 4.53 0.86
N PRO A 398 -18.30 5.75 0.53
CA PRO A 398 -17.92 6.09 -0.84
C PRO A 398 -16.87 5.14 -1.40
N ALA A 399 -17.04 4.74 -2.65
CA ALA A 399 -16.01 4.05 -3.41
C ALA A 399 -15.00 5.08 -3.94
N GLY A 400 -13.78 5.02 -3.40
CA GLY A 400 -12.67 5.92 -3.73
C GLY A 400 -11.93 5.54 -5.01
N SER A 401 -11.03 6.43 -5.43
CA SER A 401 -10.14 6.20 -6.58
C SER A 401 -9.18 5.01 -6.40
N ASP A 402 -8.93 4.58 -5.15
CA ASP A 402 -8.18 3.36 -4.83
C ASP A 402 -8.88 2.09 -5.36
N PHE A 403 -10.22 2.08 -5.36
CA PHE A 403 -10.99 1.04 -6.02
C PHE A 403 -11.11 1.28 -7.52
N LEU A 404 -11.22 2.53 -7.98
CA LEU A 404 -11.17 2.82 -9.42
C LEU A 404 -9.92 2.20 -10.07
N LEU A 405 -8.78 2.32 -9.40
CA LEU A 405 -7.52 1.73 -9.82
C LEU A 405 -7.57 0.20 -9.89
N SER A 406 -8.08 -0.48 -8.86
CA SER A 406 -8.13 -1.95 -8.89
C SER A 406 -9.09 -2.50 -9.94
N TYR A 407 -10.25 -1.86 -10.14
CA TYR A 407 -11.19 -2.23 -11.20
C TYR A 407 -10.66 -1.90 -12.60
N ALA A 408 -10.01 -0.75 -12.79
CA ALA A 408 -9.35 -0.40 -14.05
C ALA A 408 -8.24 -1.39 -14.40
N ARG A 409 -7.37 -1.71 -13.43
CA ARG A 409 -6.28 -2.68 -13.61
C ARG A 409 -6.80 -4.07 -13.91
N ALA A 410 -7.85 -4.52 -13.21
CA ALA A 410 -8.50 -5.79 -13.49
C ALA A 410 -9.01 -5.84 -14.95
N TYR A 411 -9.59 -4.74 -15.44
CA TYR A 411 -10.06 -4.62 -16.81
C TYR A 411 -8.92 -4.71 -17.85
N THR A 412 -7.69 -4.29 -17.52
CA THR A 412 -6.52 -4.48 -18.40
C THR A 412 -6.16 -5.95 -18.60
N LEU A 413 -6.52 -6.84 -17.66
CA LEU A 413 -6.27 -8.28 -17.72
C LEU A 413 -7.49 -9.06 -18.24
N GLU A 414 -8.70 -8.55 -18.06
CA GLU A 414 -9.95 -9.15 -18.53
C GLU A 414 -11.04 -8.10 -18.77
N GLN A 415 -11.46 -7.95 -20.03
CA GLN A 415 -12.49 -6.99 -20.43
C GLN A 415 -13.89 -7.50 -20.04
N ASP A 416 -14.28 -7.26 -18.78
CA ASP A 416 -15.56 -7.70 -18.20
C ASP A 416 -16.48 -6.50 -17.87
N ASN A 417 -17.76 -6.64 -18.19
CA ASN A 417 -18.75 -5.57 -18.03
C ASN A 417 -19.05 -5.23 -16.56
N GLU A 418 -18.98 -6.20 -15.63
CA GLU A 418 -19.18 -5.93 -14.20
C GLU A 418 -18.02 -5.10 -13.65
N LEU A 419 -16.79 -5.39 -14.08
CA LEU A 419 -15.61 -4.59 -13.71
C LEU A 419 -15.74 -3.16 -14.26
N TRP A 420 -16.12 -3.03 -15.52
CA TRP A 420 -16.31 -1.73 -16.17
C TRP A 420 -17.41 -0.90 -15.50
N LYS A 421 -18.52 -1.53 -15.10
CA LYS A 421 -19.64 -0.88 -14.43
C LYS A 421 -19.20 -0.19 -13.13
N VAL A 422 -18.36 -0.85 -12.34
CA VAL A 422 -17.82 -0.25 -11.10
C VAL A 422 -16.86 0.89 -11.44
N ALA A 423 -15.89 0.67 -12.33
CA ALA A 423 -14.94 1.71 -12.74
C ALA A 423 -15.67 2.96 -13.27
N ARG A 424 -16.69 2.78 -14.11
CA ARG A 424 -17.49 3.87 -14.67
C ARG A 424 -18.25 4.65 -13.59
N GLY A 425 -18.87 3.96 -12.64
CA GLY A 425 -19.59 4.62 -11.57
C GLY A 425 -18.67 5.38 -10.62
N ILE A 426 -17.49 4.81 -10.29
CA ILE A 426 -16.49 5.52 -9.47
C ILE A 426 -15.95 6.75 -10.19
N ALA A 427 -15.58 6.65 -11.47
CA ALA A 427 -15.10 7.80 -12.24
C ALA A 427 -16.11 8.96 -12.25
N LYS A 428 -17.41 8.66 -12.41
CA LYS A 428 -18.49 9.64 -12.28
C LYS A 428 -18.58 10.23 -10.88
N GLY A 429 -18.59 9.37 -9.85
CA GLY A 429 -18.66 9.78 -8.45
C GLY A 429 -17.46 10.61 -7.98
N GLN A 430 -16.30 10.44 -8.62
CA GLN A 430 -15.07 11.22 -8.39
C GLN A 430 -14.98 12.48 -9.25
N GLY A 431 -16.01 12.79 -10.04
CA GLY A 431 -16.06 13.99 -10.88
C GLY A 431 -15.13 13.97 -12.09
N LEU A 432 -14.66 12.79 -12.52
CA LEU A 432 -13.77 12.61 -13.68
C LEU A 432 -14.54 12.59 -15.01
N GLY A 433 -15.87 12.57 -14.96
CA GLY A 433 -16.76 12.43 -16.11
C GLY A 433 -17.22 10.99 -16.34
N ASP A 434 -17.76 10.72 -17.52
CA ASP A 434 -18.22 9.40 -17.93
C ASP A 434 -17.15 8.70 -18.78
N ILE A 435 -16.55 7.63 -18.28
CA ILE A 435 -15.59 6.82 -19.07
C ILE A 435 -16.25 6.09 -20.25
N GLY A 436 -17.58 6.13 -20.38
CA GLY A 436 -18.31 5.61 -21.53
C GLY A 436 -18.76 4.15 -21.39
N GLU A 437 -19.24 3.59 -22.50
CA GLU A 437 -19.52 2.16 -22.65
C GLU A 437 -18.21 1.34 -22.61
N PRO A 438 -18.26 0.01 -22.41
CA PRO A 438 -17.07 -0.84 -22.43
C PRO A 438 -16.15 -0.56 -23.64
N ASN A 439 -14.84 -0.61 -23.41
CA ASN A 439 -13.78 -0.16 -24.34
C ASN A 439 -13.74 1.36 -24.60
N GLY A 440 -14.40 2.16 -23.76
CA GLY A 440 -14.33 3.62 -23.78
C GLY A 440 -15.11 4.28 -24.91
N LYS A 441 -16.09 3.58 -25.49
CA LYS A 441 -16.95 4.16 -26.52
C LYS A 441 -17.85 5.23 -25.92
N LYS A 442 -18.01 6.34 -26.64
CA LYS A 442 -18.85 7.48 -26.23
C LYS A 442 -18.49 8.03 -24.84
N SER A 443 -17.19 8.06 -24.51
CA SER A 443 -16.73 8.69 -23.28
C SER A 443 -17.05 10.19 -23.30
N GLN A 444 -17.41 10.72 -22.15
CA GLN A 444 -17.68 12.13 -21.89
C GLN A 444 -16.87 12.53 -20.64
N MET A 445 -15.56 12.57 -20.84
CA MET A 445 -14.59 12.87 -19.79
C MET A 445 -14.65 14.35 -19.38
N ASN A 446 -14.43 14.64 -18.10
CA ASN A 446 -14.54 16.00 -17.55
C ASN A 446 -13.17 16.68 -17.48
N LEU A 447 -12.86 17.52 -18.48
CA LEU A 447 -11.63 18.33 -18.51
C LEU A 447 -11.66 19.53 -17.54
N GLU A 448 -12.82 19.83 -16.94
CA GLU A 448 -12.98 20.86 -15.91
C GLU A 448 -13.05 20.26 -14.50
N THR A 449 -12.62 19.01 -14.32
CA THR A 449 -12.61 18.37 -13.01
C THR A 449 -11.71 19.12 -12.03
N SER A 450 -12.15 19.20 -10.77
CA SER A 450 -11.34 19.67 -9.64
C SER A 450 -10.65 18.53 -8.90
N ASN A 451 -10.74 17.30 -9.40
CA ASN A 451 -10.10 16.14 -8.78
C ASN A 451 -8.58 16.31 -8.78
N SER A 452 -7.96 16.09 -7.62
CA SER A 452 -6.50 16.14 -7.40
C SER A 452 -5.97 14.86 -6.77
N ASP A 453 -6.61 13.72 -7.00
CA ASP A 453 -6.23 12.46 -6.37
C ASP A 453 -5.23 11.66 -7.23
N ALA A 454 -4.04 11.39 -6.68
CA ALA A 454 -2.99 10.60 -7.35
C ALA A 454 -3.48 9.21 -7.81
N TYR A 455 -4.38 8.58 -7.05
CA TYR A 455 -4.98 7.30 -7.44
C TYR A 455 -5.77 7.39 -8.75
N ALA A 456 -6.43 8.53 -9.02
CA ALA A 456 -7.19 8.73 -10.24
C ALA A 456 -6.27 8.79 -11.47
N ILE A 457 -5.08 9.40 -11.36
CA ILE A 457 -4.08 9.42 -12.44
C ILE A 457 -3.66 7.99 -12.79
N PHE A 458 -3.29 7.17 -11.80
CA PHE A 458 -2.91 5.77 -12.04
C PHE A 458 -4.04 4.99 -12.72
N ALA A 459 -5.29 5.19 -12.28
CA ALA A 459 -6.42 4.47 -12.85
C ALA A 459 -6.74 4.92 -14.29
N LEU A 460 -6.60 6.22 -14.59
CA LEU A 460 -6.78 6.76 -15.94
C LEU A 460 -5.69 6.27 -16.90
N ILE A 461 -4.45 6.10 -16.42
CA ILE A 461 -3.38 5.44 -17.18
C ILE A 461 -3.77 4.00 -17.49
N ASP A 462 -4.25 3.22 -16.51
CA ASP A 462 -4.66 1.83 -16.72
C ASP A 462 -5.86 1.73 -17.70
N LEU A 463 -6.83 2.64 -17.61
CA LEU A 463 -7.94 2.73 -18.57
C LEU A 463 -7.45 3.07 -19.99
N TRP A 464 -6.50 3.99 -20.13
CA TRP A 464 -5.87 4.28 -21.42
C TRP A 464 -5.10 3.07 -21.95
N GLN A 465 -4.36 2.36 -21.09
CA GLN A 465 -3.64 1.17 -21.51
C GLN A 465 -4.58 0.11 -22.08
N ALA A 466 -5.74 -0.11 -21.47
CA ALA A 466 -6.73 -1.09 -21.91
C ALA A 466 -7.50 -0.70 -23.19
N THR A 467 -7.71 0.59 -23.43
CA THR A 467 -8.67 1.06 -24.45
C THR A 467 -8.07 1.93 -25.56
N LYS A 468 -6.89 2.49 -25.31
CA LYS A 468 -6.20 3.48 -26.15
C LYS A 468 -6.98 4.79 -26.38
N GLN A 469 -7.97 5.10 -25.54
CA GLN A 469 -8.71 6.35 -25.62
C GLN A 469 -7.92 7.51 -25.01
N GLN A 470 -7.51 8.46 -25.85
CA GLN A 470 -6.68 9.61 -25.45
C GLN A 470 -7.35 10.48 -24.37
N ALA A 471 -8.68 10.60 -24.40
CA ALA A 471 -9.46 11.40 -23.44
C ALA A 471 -9.17 11.06 -21.96
N TYR A 472 -8.73 9.82 -21.66
CA TYR A 472 -8.34 9.45 -20.30
C TYR A 472 -7.02 10.07 -19.86
N LEU A 473 -6.03 10.14 -20.75
CA LEU A 473 -4.76 10.83 -20.47
C LEU A 473 -4.96 12.34 -20.41
N ASP A 474 -5.91 12.90 -21.16
CA ASP A 474 -6.22 14.33 -21.11
C ASP A 474 -6.79 14.71 -19.74
N VAL A 475 -7.70 13.90 -19.17
CA VAL A 475 -8.14 14.10 -17.78
C VAL A 475 -7.04 13.78 -16.76
N ALA A 476 -6.18 12.79 -17.01
CA ALA A 476 -5.07 12.51 -16.10
C ALA A 476 -4.11 13.70 -16.01
N GLN A 477 -3.85 14.39 -17.12
CA GLN A 477 -3.10 15.66 -17.14
C GLN A 477 -3.82 16.75 -16.36
N LYS A 478 -5.15 16.90 -16.52
CA LYS A 478 -5.93 17.85 -15.71
C LYS A 478 -5.82 17.58 -14.21
N VAL A 479 -5.93 16.31 -13.79
CA VAL A 479 -5.77 15.92 -12.38
C VAL A 479 -4.35 16.22 -11.88
N ALA A 480 -3.33 15.97 -12.72
CA ALA A 480 -1.95 16.32 -12.42
C ALA A 480 -1.77 17.84 -12.24
N ASP A 481 -2.38 18.66 -13.08
CA ASP A 481 -2.36 20.12 -12.96
C ASP A 481 -3.02 20.58 -11.66
N ASN A 482 -4.14 19.95 -11.26
CA ASN A 482 -4.79 20.23 -9.99
C ASN A 482 -3.89 19.86 -8.78
N ILE A 483 -3.18 18.73 -8.83
CA ILE A 483 -2.18 18.37 -7.81
C ILE A 483 -1.09 19.45 -7.73
N LEU A 484 -0.54 19.86 -8.88
CA LEU A 484 0.48 20.91 -8.91
C LEU A 484 -0.02 22.25 -8.39
N ALA A 485 -1.29 22.57 -8.59
CA ALA A 485 -1.91 23.81 -8.13
C ALA A 485 -2.20 23.80 -6.62
N THR A 486 -2.64 22.65 -6.08
CA THR A 486 -3.26 22.60 -4.75
C THR A 486 -2.47 21.83 -3.69
N HIS A 487 -1.57 20.92 -4.08
CA HIS A 487 -0.86 20.06 -3.14
C HIS A 487 0.60 20.48 -2.88
N ARG A 488 1.14 21.44 -3.64
CA ARG A 488 2.51 21.90 -3.41
C ARG A 488 2.57 22.86 -2.23
N LEU A 489 3.49 22.59 -1.31
CA LEU A 489 3.79 23.44 -0.17
C LEU A 489 5.30 23.48 0.05
N ASN A 490 5.93 24.64 -0.19
CA ASN A 490 7.37 24.86 -0.04
C ASN A 490 8.24 23.76 -0.67
N GLY A 491 7.82 23.28 -1.85
CA GLY A 491 8.53 22.26 -2.60
C GLY A 491 8.35 20.82 -2.09
N PHE A 492 7.41 20.59 -1.17
CA PHE A 492 6.87 19.28 -0.80
C PHE A 492 5.44 19.09 -1.35
N PHE A 493 4.93 17.86 -1.27
CA PHE A 493 3.52 17.53 -1.57
C PHE A 493 2.74 17.22 -0.29
N VAL A 494 1.58 17.87 -0.12
CA VAL A 494 0.63 17.70 0.99
C VAL A 494 -0.81 17.76 0.49
N LYS A 495 -1.73 16.96 1.06
CA LYS A 495 -3.15 16.99 0.67
C LYS A 495 -3.94 18.14 1.32
N ASP A 496 -3.46 18.65 2.46
CA ASP A 496 -4.04 19.81 3.15
C ASP A 496 -2.89 20.78 3.45
N GLN A 497 -3.02 22.03 3.00
CA GLN A 497 -2.02 23.09 3.13
C GLN A 497 -1.73 23.50 4.59
N HIS A 498 -2.58 23.08 5.53
CA HIS A 498 -2.45 23.36 6.95
C HIS A 498 -1.73 22.27 7.74
N VAL A 499 -1.33 21.14 7.11
CA VAL A 499 -0.64 20.06 7.83
C VAL A 499 0.70 20.51 8.39
N GLN A 500 1.06 20.01 9.56
CA GLN A 500 2.33 20.32 10.21
C GLN A 500 3.52 19.66 9.49
N TYR A 501 3.37 18.42 9.04
CA TYR A 501 4.44 17.64 8.43
C TYR A 501 4.01 17.10 7.05
N ALA A 502 4.89 17.23 6.06
CA ALA A 502 4.80 16.51 4.80
C ALA A 502 5.47 15.13 4.96
N SER A 503 4.81 14.07 4.47
CA SER A 503 5.43 12.76 4.34
C SER A 503 6.33 12.73 3.10
N ILE A 504 7.54 12.19 3.22
CA ILE A 504 8.43 11.99 2.07
C ILE A 504 7.98 10.82 1.18
N ASP A 505 7.06 9.99 1.66
CA ASP A 505 6.50 8.83 0.94
C ASP A 505 5.17 9.17 0.24
N ASN A 506 4.91 10.47 0.01
CA ASN A 506 3.74 10.93 -0.71
C ASN A 506 3.73 10.36 -2.16
N ILE A 507 2.57 9.90 -2.61
CA ILE A 507 2.37 9.27 -3.92
C ILE A 507 2.03 10.25 -5.05
N ASP A 508 1.76 11.52 -4.76
CA ASP A 508 1.58 12.57 -5.77
C ASP A 508 2.76 12.64 -6.75
N PRO A 509 4.03 12.75 -6.31
CA PRO A 509 5.17 12.75 -7.22
C PRO A 509 5.30 11.44 -8.01
N TYR A 510 4.85 10.32 -7.43
CA TYR A 510 4.84 9.03 -8.11
C TYR A 510 3.82 9.01 -9.26
N ALA A 511 2.58 9.46 -9.02
CA ALA A 511 1.56 9.57 -10.05
C ALA A 511 1.98 10.52 -11.18
N LEU A 512 2.59 11.67 -10.83
CA LEU A 512 3.13 12.62 -11.80
C LEU A 512 4.22 12.00 -12.69
N LEU A 513 5.16 11.24 -12.10
CA LEU A 513 6.18 10.52 -12.87
C LEU A 513 5.59 9.42 -13.75
N ALA A 514 4.62 8.67 -13.26
CA ALA A 514 3.98 7.60 -14.04
C ALA A 514 3.23 8.17 -15.25
N LEU A 515 2.56 9.32 -15.09
CA LEU A 515 1.93 10.03 -16.20
C LEU A 515 2.98 10.52 -17.20
N GLU A 516 4.05 11.16 -16.73
CA GLU A 516 5.13 11.65 -17.60
C GLU A 516 5.79 10.51 -18.38
N ALA A 517 6.11 9.41 -17.70
CA ALA A 517 6.62 8.19 -18.32
C ALA A 517 5.66 7.66 -19.40
N THR A 518 4.36 7.69 -19.14
CA THR A 518 3.34 7.25 -20.11
C THR A 518 3.31 8.16 -21.34
N LEU A 519 3.30 9.48 -21.16
CA LEU A 519 3.29 10.46 -22.25
C LEU A 519 4.56 10.38 -23.12
N GLN A 520 5.70 10.02 -22.52
CA GLN A 520 6.96 9.79 -23.22
C GLN A 520 7.09 8.39 -23.85
N ASN A 521 6.07 7.53 -23.78
CA ASN A 521 6.12 6.12 -24.19
C ASN A 521 7.23 5.31 -23.47
N LYS A 522 7.53 5.67 -22.23
CA LYS A 522 8.53 5.04 -21.35
C LYS A 522 7.89 4.52 -20.06
N ALA A 523 6.68 3.96 -20.14
CA ALA A 523 5.93 3.53 -18.94
C ALA A 523 6.75 2.60 -18.01
N ASP A 524 7.61 1.75 -18.56
CA ASP A 524 8.48 0.84 -17.80
C ASP A 524 9.64 1.53 -17.06
N ALA A 525 9.87 2.82 -17.30
CA ALA A 525 10.88 3.61 -16.56
C ALA A 525 10.49 3.84 -15.10
N VAL A 526 9.20 3.67 -14.76
CA VAL A 526 8.64 3.91 -13.44
C VAL A 526 8.05 2.60 -12.93
N ALA A 527 8.37 2.23 -11.68
CA ALA A 527 7.89 0.97 -11.10
C ALA A 527 6.34 0.91 -11.08
N PRO A 528 5.72 -0.28 -11.15
CA PRO A 528 4.26 -0.42 -10.99
C PRO A 528 3.79 0.02 -9.60
N PHE A 529 2.79 0.88 -9.54
CA PHE A 529 2.20 1.31 -8.28
C PHE A 529 1.28 0.23 -7.71
N LEU A 530 1.58 -0.27 -6.50
CA LEU A 530 0.83 -1.35 -5.83
C LEU A 530 0.02 -0.88 -4.63
N ASN A 531 -0.04 0.43 -4.38
CA ASN A 531 -0.65 1.01 -3.18
C ASN A 531 -0.02 0.52 -1.86
N GLY A 532 1.31 0.36 -1.85
CA GLY A 532 2.07 0.06 -0.64
C GLY A 532 2.32 1.32 0.19
N SER A 533 2.26 1.21 1.51
CA SER A 533 2.65 2.29 2.43
C SER A 533 3.17 1.75 3.76
N GLY A 534 4.12 2.45 4.36
CA GLY A 534 4.58 2.14 5.70
C GLY A 534 3.82 2.91 6.78
N PHE A 535 4.02 2.49 8.02
CA PHE A 535 3.56 3.19 9.21
C PHE A 535 4.47 2.83 10.40
N THR A 536 4.38 3.62 11.46
CA THR A 536 4.99 3.35 12.76
C THR A 536 3.93 3.50 13.84
N GLU A 537 3.80 2.50 14.72
CA GLU A 537 2.81 2.42 15.78
C GLU A 537 3.47 2.09 17.13
N GLY A 538 3.07 2.82 18.18
CA GLY A 538 3.55 2.58 19.53
C GLY A 538 3.00 3.56 20.56
N ALA A 539 3.63 3.59 21.73
CA ALA A 539 3.37 4.58 22.77
C ALA A 539 3.98 5.93 22.38
N TYR A 540 3.22 7.01 22.55
CA TYR A 540 3.66 8.37 22.30
C TYR A 540 3.32 9.25 23.50
N ARG A 541 4.28 10.02 24.00
CA ARG A 541 4.09 10.91 25.14
C ARG A 541 3.42 12.22 24.71
N LEU A 542 2.29 12.55 25.34
CA LEU A 542 1.57 13.80 25.13
C LEU A 542 2.23 14.96 25.90
N PRO A 543 1.89 16.22 25.56
CA PRO A 543 2.48 17.39 26.21
C PRO A 543 2.21 17.49 27.73
N ASP A 544 1.09 16.93 28.20
CA ASP A 544 0.76 16.84 29.63
C ASP A 544 1.55 15.74 30.38
N GLY A 545 2.40 15.00 29.67
CA GLY A 545 3.20 13.90 30.19
C GLY A 545 2.51 12.55 30.23
N SER A 546 1.23 12.47 29.85
CA SER A 546 0.53 11.19 29.72
C SER A 546 1.00 10.41 28.48
N VAL A 547 0.82 9.08 28.50
CA VAL A 547 1.24 8.20 27.39
C VAL A 547 0.01 7.75 26.60
N ARG A 548 -0.01 8.10 25.31
CA ARG A 548 -1.01 7.65 24.36
C ARG A 548 -0.56 6.36 23.66
N VAL A 549 -1.13 5.24 24.07
CA VAL A 549 -0.85 3.92 23.47
C VAL A 549 -1.44 3.78 22.07
N SER A 550 -0.84 2.94 21.23
CA SER A 550 -1.27 2.69 19.84
C SER A 550 -1.43 3.97 19.02
N THR A 551 -0.52 4.91 19.21
CA THR A 551 -0.37 6.09 18.34
C THR A 551 0.29 5.67 17.04
N ARG A 552 -0.16 6.21 15.91
CA ARG A 552 0.47 6.03 14.60
C ARG A 552 1.06 7.32 14.07
N ASP A 553 2.16 7.21 13.35
CA ASP A 553 2.72 8.32 12.56
C ASP A 553 1.72 8.89 11.54
N ASN A 554 0.81 8.07 11.00
CA ASN A 554 -0.31 8.56 10.18
C ASN A 554 -1.15 9.64 10.90
N GLU A 555 -1.29 9.55 12.22
CA GLU A 555 -2.02 10.54 13.02
C GLU A 555 -1.21 11.83 13.19
N LEU A 556 0.13 11.74 13.23
CA LEU A 556 1.02 12.90 13.24
C LEU A 556 0.99 13.64 11.90
N PHE A 557 0.98 12.91 10.78
CA PHE A 557 0.82 13.50 9.45
C PHE A 557 -0.55 14.17 9.24
N ALA A 558 -1.57 13.76 10.00
CA ALA A 558 -2.90 14.36 9.95
C ALA A 558 -3.03 15.66 10.79
N LEU A 559 -2.07 15.97 11.66
CA LEU A 559 -2.11 17.17 12.49
C LEU A 559 -1.93 18.43 11.64
N LYS A 560 -2.79 19.42 11.88
CA LYS A 560 -2.58 20.78 11.37
C LYS A 560 -1.59 21.54 12.24
N THR A 561 -1.02 22.61 11.70
CA THR A 561 -0.13 23.50 12.46
C THR A 561 -0.80 23.97 13.76
N GLY A 562 -0.14 23.71 14.89
CA GLY A 562 -0.64 24.03 16.22
C GLY A 562 -1.58 22.99 16.85
N GLU A 563 -2.00 21.96 16.12
CA GLU A 563 -2.78 20.86 16.69
C GLU A 563 -1.89 19.87 17.45
N GLN A 564 -2.51 19.16 18.39
CA GLN A 564 -1.88 18.09 19.17
C GLN A 564 -2.73 16.83 19.12
N LEU A 565 -2.09 15.68 19.28
CA LEU A 565 -2.80 14.42 19.42
C LEU A 565 -3.73 14.45 20.64
N LYS A 566 -4.97 14.01 20.43
CA LYS A 566 -5.96 13.85 21.49
C LYS A 566 -5.94 12.43 22.05
N PRO A 567 -6.35 12.20 23.31
CA PRO A 567 -6.54 10.86 23.85
C PRO A 567 -7.42 10.00 22.92
N ASN A 568 -7.04 8.75 22.68
CA ASN A 568 -7.76 7.84 21.79
C ASN A 568 -8.69 6.86 22.53
N GLY A 569 -8.78 6.98 23.86
CA GLY A 569 -9.63 6.13 24.69
C GLY A 569 -9.19 4.67 24.77
N LYS A 570 -8.00 4.33 24.29
CA LYS A 570 -7.38 3.00 24.46
C LYS A 570 -6.60 2.97 25.77
N LYS A 571 -6.59 1.81 26.43
CA LYS A 571 -5.84 1.56 27.66
C LYS A 571 -4.82 0.46 27.45
#